data_AF-A0A7K8WUR4-F1
#
_entry.id   AF-A0A7K8WUR4-F1
#
_cell.length_a   1.000
_cell.length_b   1.000
_cell.length_c   1.000
_cell.angle_alpha   90.00
_cell.angle_beta   90.00
_cell.angle_gamma   90.00
#
_symmetry.space_group_name_H-M   'P 1'
#
loop_
_entity.id
_entity.type
_entity.pdbx_description
1 polymer ?
#
loop_
_entity_poly.entity_id
_entity_poly.type
_entity_poly.pdbx_seq_one_letter_code
_entity_poly.pdbx_strand_id
1 'polypeptide(L)'
;PPADSTGTHSLYTTYHGYEVMFHVSTMLPFTPRNPQQLLRKRHIGNDIVTIVFQEPGALPFSPRALRSHFQHIFIVVRVHEPCTPHTAYSVAVVRPEEPPPFGPALAAGQRFLGGAGLRPFLLAKAINGENAAARGGRLGAMAARTRRQYLQELLLAHGGGAPLPAPPR
;
A
#
# COMPACT_ATOMS: atom_id res chain seq x y z
N PRO A 1 -14.92 -0.35 28.83
CA PRO A 1 -15.13 -0.38 27.36
C PRO A 1 -13.79 -0.65 26.64
N PRO A 2 -13.73 -1.53 25.63
CA PRO A 2 -12.53 -1.60 24.80
C PRO A 2 -12.34 -0.21 24.19
N ALA A 3 -11.22 0.44 24.50
CA ALA A 3 -10.93 1.76 23.97
C ALA A 3 -10.87 1.66 22.44
N ASP A 4 -11.56 2.57 21.73
CA ASP A 4 -11.56 2.65 20.27
C ASP A 4 -10.14 2.79 19.73
N SER A 5 -9.50 1.66 19.45
CA SER A 5 -8.07 1.56 19.14
C SER A 5 -7.73 1.97 17.71
N THR A 6 -8.74 2.16 16.86
CA THR A 6 -8.63 2.49 15.43
C THR A 6 -9.28 3.81 15.05
N GLY A 7 -9.80 4.58 16.02
CA GLY A 7 -10.51 5.83 15.75
C GLY A 7 -11.98 5.60 15.39
N THR A 8 -12.72 6.68 15.18
CA THR A 8 -14.19 6.65 14.97
C THR A 8 -14.60 6.57 13.50
N HIS A 9 -13.71 6.94 12.58
CA HIS A 9 -13.98 6.97 11.15
C HIS A 9 -12.67 6.86 10.36
N SER A 10 -12.80 6.55 9.07
CA SER A 10 -11.71 6.61 8.10
C SER A 10 -12.23 6.93 6.70
N LEU A 11 -11.33 7.03 5.73
CA LEU A 11 -11.66 7.22 4.33
C LEU A 11 -11.80 5.88 3.61
N TYR A 12 -12.82 5.77 2.78
CA TYR A 12 -13.12 4.61 1.96
C TYR A 12 -13.56 5.05 0.56
N THR A 13 -13.23 4.26 -0.46
CA THR A 13 -13.72 4.50 -1.82
C THR A 13 -13.74 3.21 -2.64
N THR A 14 -14.56 3.19 -3.70
CA THR A 14 -14.53 2.16 -4.73
C THR A 14 -13.85 2.68 -6.00
N TYR A 15 -13.03 1.86 -6.64
CA TYR A 15 -12.34 2.22 -7.89
C TYR A 15 -12.22 1.01 -8.82
N HIS A 16 -12.88 1.03 -9.98
CA HIS A 16 -12.93 -0.10 -10.93
C HIS A 16 -13.28 -1.46 -10.28
N GLY A 17 -14.23 -1.46 -9.35
CA GLY A 17 -14.64 -2.67 -8.62
C GLY A 17 -13.73 -3.06 -7.46
N TYR A 18 -12.60 -2.38 -7.24
CA TYR A 18 -11.80 -2.53 -6.03
C TYR A 18 -12.38 -1.69 -4.90
N GLU A 19 -12.50 -2.28 -3.73
CA GLU A 19 -12.79 -1.59 -2.48
C GLU A 19 -11.48 -1.15 -1.83
N VAL A 20 -11.34 0.15 -1.54
CA VAL A 20 -10.10 0.74 -0.99
C VAL A 20 -10.42 1.39 0.33
N MET A 21 -9.88 0.82 1.41
CA MET A 21 -9.91 1.38 2.76
C MET A 21 -8.57 2.05 3.07
N PHE A 22 -8.59 3.28 3.58
CA PHE A 22 -7.38 3.98 3.96
C PHE A 22 -7.16 3.87 5.47
N HIS A 23 -5.92 3.62 5.89
CA HIS A 23 -5.50 3.85 7.27
C HIS A 23 -4.90 5.26 7.40
N VAL A 24 -5.74 6.24 7.73
CA VAL A 24 -5.30 7.65 7.78
C VAL A 24 -4.66 7.96 9.14
N SER A 25 -3.36 8.25 9.15
CA SER A 25 -2.56 8.46 10.37
C SER A 25 -3.11 9.53 11.32
N THR A 26 -3.70 10.59 10.77
CA THR A 26 -4.32 11.70 11.53
C THR A 26 -5.71 11.37 12.07
N MET A 27 -6.38 10.35 11.51
CA MET A 27 -7.68 9.86 12.01
C MET A 27 -7.51 8.70 13.01
N LEU A 28 -6.33 8.06 13.06
CA LEU A 28 -6.01 7.07 14.08
C LEU A 28 -5.75 7.73 15.44
N PRO A 29 -6.08 7.09 16.58
CA PRO A 29 -5.89 7.66 17.91
C PRO A 29 -4.43 8.08 18.16
N PHE A 30 -4.24 9.25 18.78
CA PHE A 30 -2.93 9.71 19.25
C PHE A 30 -2.77 9.34 20.72
N THR A 31 -1.63 8.76 21.09
CA THR A 31 -1.32 8.49 22.50
C THR A 31 -0.12 9.31 22.93
N PRO A 32 -0.28 10.46 23.62
CA PRO A 32 0.83 11.35 23.98
C PRO A 32 1.95 10.65 24.76
N ARG A 33 1.59 9.68 25.60
CA ARG A 33 2.53 8.88 26.42
C ARG A 33 3.23 7.75 25.66
N ASN A 34 3.00 7.63 24.35
CA ASN A 34 3.64 6.63 23.49
C ASN A 34 4.38 7.34 22.35
N PRO A 35 5.64 7.78 22.56
CA PRO A 35 6.42 8.48 21.54
C PRO A 35 6.56 7.69 20.23
N GLN A 36 6.51 6.35 20.31
CA GLN A 36 6.59 5.48 19.15
C GLN A 36 5.26 5.34 18.39
N GLN A 37 4.13 5.76 18.98
CA GLN A 37 2.77 5.64 18.44
C GLN A 37 2.49 4.23 17.90
N LEU A 38 2.83 3.21 18.69
CA LEU A 38 2.79 1.80 18.27
C LEU A 38 1.44 1.37 17.68
N LEU A 39 0.31 1.90 18.16
CA LEU A 39 -1.00 1.61 17.60
C LEU A 39 -1.15 2.12 16.16
N ARG A 40 -0.74 3.37 15.89
CA ARG A 40 -0.73 3.92 14.52
C ARG A 40 0.22 3.15 13.61
N LYS A 41 1.41 2.85 14.13
CA LYS A 41 2.43 2.05 13.42
C LYS A 41 1.97 0.62 13.15
N ARG A 42 1.15 0.02 14.03
CA ARG A 42 0.61 -1.33 13.82
C ARG A 42 -0.32 -1.37 12.61
N HIS A 43 -1.13 -0.34 12.38
CA HIS A 43 -2.01 -0.31 11.22
C HIS A 43 -1.23 0.05 9.96
N ILE A 44 -0.57 1.20 9.96
CA ILE A 44 0.12 1.72 8.76
C ILE A 44 1.34 0.88 8.39
N GLY A 45 2.09 0.39 9.39
CA GLY A 45 3.29 -0.41 9.16
C GLY A 45 3.01 -1.82 8.63
N ASN A 46 1.75 -2.24 8.55
CA ASN A 46 1.39 -3.50 7.90
C ASN A 46 0.84 -3.29 6.47
N ASP A 47 0.64 -2.04 6.04
CA ASP A 47 0.13 -1.75 4.70
C ASP A 47 1.22 -1.97 3.65
N ILE A 48 0.94 -2.72 2.60
CA ILE A 48 1.92 -2.97 1.52
C ILE A 48 2.28 -1.64 0.82
N VAL A 49 1.27 -0.79 0.59
CA VAL A 49 1.42 0.52 -0.05
C VAL A 49 1.01 1.63 0.90
N THR A 50 1.88 2.62 1.08
CA THR A 50 1.60 3.81 1.91
C THR A 50 1.72 5.08 1.09
N ILE A 51 0.70 5.94 1.16
CA ILE A 51 0.75 7.29 0.58
C ILE A 51 1.33 8.25 1.63
N VAL A 52 2.39 8.96 1.29
CA VAL A 52 3.04 9.95 2.15
C VAL A 52 2.75 11.33 1.60
N PHE A 53 1.92 12.10 2.29
CA PHE A 53 1.65 13.50 1.92
C PHE A 53 2.70 14.43 2.56
N GLN A 54 3.32 15.29 1.75
CA GLN A 54 4.34 16.25 2.17
C GLN A 54 3.89 17.68 1.88
N GLU A 55 3.78 18.47 2.95
CA GLU A 55 3.56 19.92 2.91
C GLU A 55 4.85 20.68 2.53
N PRO A 56 4.76 21.96 2.12
CA PRO A 56 5.93 22.78 1.87
C PRO A 56 6.85 22.84 3.10
N GLY A 57 8.15 22.69 2.89
CA GLY A 57 9.14 22.66 3.98
C GLY A 57 9.33 21.29 4.65
N ALA A 58 8.57 20.26 4.27
CA ALA A 58 8.81 18.91 4.76
C ALA A 58 10.21 18.40 4.37
N LEU A 59 10.88 17.74 5.32
CA LEU A 59 12.18 17.09 5.10
C LEU A 59 12.09 15.98 4.02
N PRO A 60 13.21 15.64 3.35
CA PRO A 60 13.24 14.52 2.42
C PRO A 60 12.73 13.22 3.08
N PHE A 61 11.79 12.55 2.43
CA PHE A 61 11.25 11.28 2.93
C PHE A 61 12.31 10.18 2.84
N SER A 62 12.49 9.42 3.92
CA SER A 62 13.33 8.23 3.96
C SER A 62 12.51 7.03 4.44
N PRO A 63 12.46 5.93 3.67
CA PRO A 63 11.74 4.72 4.08
C PRO A 63 12.35 4.08 5.34
N ARG A 64 13.61 4.41 5.69
CA ARG A 64 14.27 3.93 6.92
C ARG A 64 13.54 4.37 8.19
N ALA A 65 12.76 5.44 8.14
CA ALA A 65 11.96 5.90 9.28
C ALA A 65 10.76 4.98 9.57
N LEU A 66 10.29 4.22 8.57
CA LEU A 66 9.16 3.31 8.64
C LEU A 66 9.66 1.88 8.43
N ARG A 67 10.47 1.38 9.38
CA ARG A 67 10.91 -0.02 9.38
C ARG A 67 9.70 -0.93 9.63
N SER A 68 9.36 -1.74 8.64
CA SER A 68 8.43 -2.86 8.74
C SER A 68 9.08 -4.14 8.21
N HIS A 69 8.53 -5.29 8.60
CA HIS A 69 8.95 -6.62 8.13
C HIS A 69 8.48 -6.93 6.70
N PHE A 70 7.53 -6.15 6.15
CA PHE A 70 6.99 -6.35 4.80
C PHE A 70 7.68 -5.46 3.76
N GLN A 71 7.66 -5.89 2.49
CA GLN A 71 8.09 -5.06 1.36
C GLN A 71 7.13 -3.86 1.25
N HIS A 72 7.59 -2.68 1.65
CA HIS A 72 6.80 -1.45 1.58
C HIS A 72 7.06 -0.67 0.30
N ILE A 73 5.98 -0.26 -0.34
CA ILE A 73 5.96 0.72 -1.42
C ILE A 73 5.44 2.03 -0.83
N PHE A 74 6.18 3.13 -1.04
CA PHE A 74 5.73 4.47 -0.66
C PHE A 74 5.43 5.30 -1.90
N ILE A 75 4.25 5.89 -1.94
CA ILE A 75 3.84 6.88 -2.93
C ILE A 75 3.90 8.24 -2.25
N VAL A 76 4.97 9.00 -2.50
CA VAL A 76 5.21 10.30 -1.89
C VAL A 76 4.54 11.38 -2.75
N VAL A 77 3.57 12.09 -2.18
CA VAL A 77 2.83 13.19 -2.81
C VAL A 77 3.27 14.49 -2.15
N ARG A 78 3.89 15.38 -2.91
CA ARG A 78 4.28 16.71 -2.44
C ARG A 78 3.39 17.77 -3.08
N VAL A 79 2.79 18.61 -2.25
CA VAL A 79 2.03 19.78 -2.69
C VAL A 79 2.96 20.99 -2.88
N HIS A 80 2.71 21.75 -3.94
CA HIS A 80 3.38 23.01 -4.30
C HIS A 80 2.32 24.10 -4.31
N GLU A 81 2.66 25.27 -3.77
CA GLU A 81 1.77 26.44 -3.70
C GLU A 81 0.36 26.07 -3.19
N PRO A 82 0.23 25.42 -2.01
CA PRO A 82 -1.06 25.00 -1.49
C PRO A 82 -1.96 26.21 -1.24
N CYS A 83 -3.28 26.00 -1.38
CA CYS A 83 -4.30 27.03 -1.15
C CYS A 83 -4.23 28.23 -2.12
N THR A 84 -3.67 28.03 -3.32
CA THR A 84 -3.63 29.03 -4.39
C THR A 84 -4.20 28.46 -5.69
N PRO A 85 -4.55 29.31 -6.69
CA PRO A 85 -4.91 28.83 -8.02
C PRO A 85 -3.79 28.05 -8.74
N HIS A 86 -2.55 28.17 -8.28
CA HIS A 86 -1.37 27.52 -8.84
C HIS A 86 -1.00 26.21 -8.12
N THR A 87 -1.86 25.72 -7.20
CA THR A 87 -1.62 24.47 -6.50
C THR A 87 -1.31 23.34 -7.47
N ALA A 88 -0.18 22.67 -7.27
CA ALA A 88 0.24 21.53 -8.06
C ALA A 88 0.78 20.42 -7.16
N TYR A 89 0.72 19.18 -7.63
CA TYR A 89 1.27 18.04 -6.91
C TYR A 89 2.34 17.33 -7.73
N SER A 90 3.45 16.95 -7.10
CA SER A 90 4.33 15.92 -7.65
C SER A 90 4.22 14.65 -6.88
N VAL A 91 4.44 13.56 -7.61
CA VAL A 91 4.52 12.23 -7.04
C VAL A 91 5.94 11.71 -7.19
N ALA A 92 6.39 10.90 -6.23
CA ALA A 92 7.55 10.04 -6.36
C ALA A 92 7.19 8.66 -5.78
N VAL A 93 7.82 7.60 -6.29
CA VAL A 93 7.61 6.24 -5.79
C VAL A 93 8.92 5.71 -5.22
N VAL A 94 8.89 5.31 -3.96
CA VAL A 94 9.99 4.61 -3.29
C VAL A 94 9.56 3.17 -3.13
N ARG A 95 10.34 2.24 -3.68
CA ARG A 95 10.05 0.80 -3.62
C ARG A 95 11.36 0.01 -3.48
N PRO A 96 11.32 -1.21 -2.95
CA PRO A 96 12.39 -2.18 -3.13
C PRO A 96 12.64 -2.48 -4.61
N GLU A 97 13.81 -3.06 -4.92
CA GLU A 97 14.21 -3.43 -6.29
C GLU A 97 13.23 -4.40 -6.95
N GLU A 98 12.75 -5.38 -6.18
CA GLU A 98 11.60 -6.22 -6.50
C GLU A 98 10.38 -5.76 -5.68
N PRO A 99 9.22 -5.50 -6.31
CA PRO A 99 8.81 -5.81 -7.69
C PRO A 99 9.24 -4.75 -8.73
N PRO A 100 9.21 -5.06 -10.06
CA PRO A 100 9.52 -4.09 -11.12
C PRO A 100 8.57 -2.87 -11.14
N PRO A 101 8.90 -1.80 -11.90
CA PRO A 101 8.00 -0.65 -12.03
C PRO A 101 6.60 -1.08 -12.47
N PHE A 102 5.59 -0.58 -11.76
CA PHE A 102 4.17 -0.84 -12.03
C PHE A 102 3.46 0.43 -12.48
N GLY A 103 2.39 0.29 -13.25
CA GLY A 103 1.65 1.42 -13.80
C GLY A 103 0.76 2.15 -12.80
N PRO A 104 0.18 3.31 -13.18
CA PRO A 104 0.51 4.09 -14.37
C PRO A 104 1.94 4.67 -14.34
N ALA A 105 2.53 4.90 -15.51
CA ALA A 105 3.85 5.51 -15.61
C ALA A 105 3.83 6.96 -15.09
N LEU A 106 4.95 7.39 -14.50
CA LEU A 106 5.13 8.76 -14.02
C LEU A 106 6.27 9.36 -14.83
N ALA A 107 5.99 10.41 -15.59
CA ALA A 107 7.03 11.10 -16.35
C ALA A 107 7.95 11.90 -15.42
N ALA A 108 9.22 12.03 -15.79
CA ALA A 108 10.17 12.85 -15.05
C ALA A 108 9.67 14.30 -15.00
N GLY A 109 9.60 14.88 -13.79
CA GLY A 109 9.12 16.24 -13.59
C GLY A 109 7.59 16.43 -13.72
N GLN A 110 6.81 15.36 -13.88
CA GLN A 110 5.36 15.47 -14.00
C GLN A 110 4.73 16.16 -12.78
N ARG A 111 3.83 17.12 -13.05
CA ARG A 111 3.00 17.81 -12.06
C ARG A 111 1.52 17.59 -12.37
N PHE A 112 0.72 17.38 -11.33
CA PHE A 112 -0.73 17.33 -11.40
C PHE A 112 -1.28 18.71 -10.99
N LEU A 113 -1.70 19.52 -11.96
CA LEU A 113 -2.20 20.88 -11.73
C LEU A 113 -3.60 20.84 -11.12
N GLY A 114 -3.83 21.60 -10.04
CA GLY A 114 -5.11 21.64 -9.32
C GLY A 114 -5.57 20.27 -8.79
N GLY A 115 -4.69 19.26 -8.76
CA GLY A 115 -5.05 17.87 -8.46
C GLY A 115 -5.79 17.13 -9.58
N ALA A 116 -5.94 17.73 -10.77
CA ALA A 116 -6.59 17.09 -11.91
C ALA A 116 -5.87 15.76 -12.27
N GLY A 117 -6.64 14.67 -12.31
CA GLY A 117 -6.10 13.33 -12.59
C GLY A 117 -5.27 12.70 -11.46
N LEU A 118 -5.01 13.41 -10.35
CA LEU A 118 -4.20 12.88 -9.25
C LEU A 118 -4.90 11.71 -8.55
N ARG A 119 -6.19 11.84 -8.22
CA ARG A 119 -6.97 10.77 -7.57
C ARG A 119 -6.94 9.45 -8.35
N PRO A 120 -7.37 9.39 -9.63
CA PRO A 120 -7.33 8.14 -10.39
C PRO A 120 -5.91 7.61 -10.56
N PHE A 121 -4.92 8.49 -10.73
CA PHE A 121 -3.51 8.08 -10.77
C PHE A 121 -3.08 7.39 -9.47
N LEU A 122 -3.33 7.99 -8.30
CA LEU A 122 -2.93 7.44 -7.00
C LEU A 122 -3.61 6.10 -6.72
N LEU A 123 -4.91 5.99 -6.97
CA LEU A 123 -5.66 4.75 -6.76
C LEU A 123 -5.13 3.63 -7.66
N ALA A 124 -4.98 3.89 -8.96
CA ALA A 124 -4.43 2.92 -9.89
C ALA A 124 -3.00 2.52 -9.52
N LYS A 125 -2.15 3.49 -9.14
CA LYS A 125 -0.76 3.27 -8.76
C LYS A 125 -0.64 2.43 -7.50
N ALA A 126 -1.49 2.68 -6.50
CA ALA A 126 -1.50 1.93 -5.25
C ALA A 126 -1.95 0.48 -5.46
N ILE A 127 -3.09 0.27 -6.14
CA ILE A 127 -3.60 -1.07 -6.46
C ILE A 127 -2.58 -1.87 -7.26
N ASN A 128 -1.96 -1.26 -8.28
CA ASN A 128 -0.93 -1.93 -9.08
C ASN A 128 0.34 -2.22 -8.27
N GLY A 129 0.72 -1.34 -7.35
CA GLY A 129 1.84 -1.55 -6.44
C GLY A 129 1.62 -2.73 -5.52
N GLU A 130 0.43 -2.83 -4.92
CA GLU A 130 0.04 -3.97 -4.09
C GLU A 130 0.03 -5.27 -4.90
N ASN A 131 -0.60 -5.28 -6.07
CA ASN A 131 -0.60 -6.43 -6.97
C ASN A 131 0.81 -6.84 -7.43
N ALA A 132 1.73 -5.89 -7.59
CA ALA A 132 3.11 -6.17 -7.94
C ALA A 132 3.86 -6.79 -6.76
N ALA A 133 3.70 -6.25 -5.55
CA ALA A 133 4.31 -6.77 -4.33
C ALA A 133 3.76 -8.15 -3.93
N ALA A 134 2.46 -8.39 -4.13
CA ALA A 134 1.81 -9.67 -3.86
C ALA A 134 2.27 -10.77 -4.83
N ARG A 135 2.70 -10.43 -6.05
CA ARG A 135 3.28 -11.39 -7.02
C ARG A 135 4.77 -11.61 -6.79
N GLY A 136 5.45 -10.68 -6.15
CA GLY A 136 6.88 -10.76 -5.83
C GLY A 136 7.18 -11.39 -4.46
N GLY A 137 8.38 -11.96 -4.33
CA GLY A 137 8.97 -12.32 -3.04
C GLY A 137 8.18 -13.29 -2.14
N ARG A 138 8.34 -13.14 -0.82
CA ARG A 138 7.80 -14.05 0.21
C ARG A 138 6.27 -14.08 0.29
N LEU A 139 5.59 -12.97 -0.01
CA LEU A 139 4.12 -12.89 0.03
C LEU A 139 3.50 -13.68 -1.12
N GLY A 140 4.02 -13.53 -2.34
CA GLY A 140 3.59 -14.34 -3.49
C GLY A 140 3.86 -15.83 -3.29
N ALA A 141 5.01 -16.18 -2.68
CA ALA A 141 5.30 -17.56 -2.32
C ALA A 141 4.33 -18.13 -1.28
N MET A 142 3.91 -17.34 -0.28
CA MET A 142 2.89 -17.75 0.69
C MET A 142 1.52 -17.94 0.04
N ALA A 143 1.06 -16.97 -0.75
CA ALA A 143 -0.21 -17.05 -1.46
C ALA A 143 -0.25 -18.23 -2.45
N ALA A 144 0.85 -18.52 -3.15
CA ALA A 144 0.97 -19.66 -4.04
C ALA A 144 0.92 -21.00 -3.29
N ARG A 145 1.49 -21.10 -2.09
CA ARG A 145 1.39 -22.29 -1.23
C ARG A 145 -0.05 -22.51 -0.77
N THR A 146 -0.71 -21.49 -0.24
CA THR A 146 -2.11 -21.56 0.20
C THR A 146 -3.05 -21.92 -0.95
N ARG A 147 -2.88 -21.30 -2.12
CA ARG A 147 -3.66 -21.64 -3.33
C ARG A 147 -3.47 -23.09 -3.76
N ARG A 148 -2.22 -23.59 -3.73
CA ARG A 148 -1.92 -24.98 -4.07
C ARG A 148 -2.59 -25.96 -3.11
N GLN A 149 -2.58 -25.66 -1.82
CA GLN A 149 -3.24 -26.47 -0.80
C GLN A 149 -4.75 -26.53 -1.03
N TYR A 150 -5.42 -25.40 -1.24
CA TYR A 150 -6.86 -25.39 -1.53
C TYR A 150 -7.21 -26.12 -2.83
N LEU A 151 -6.38 -26.00 -3.88
CA LEU A 151 -6.57 -26.75 -5.11
C LEU A 151 -6.40 -28.26 -4.90
N GLN A 152 -5.46 -28.68 -4.06
CA GLN A 152 -5.30 -30.10 -3.67
C GLN A 152 -6.52 -30.59 -2.89
N GLU A 153 -7.03 -29.82 -1.94
CA GLU A 153 -8.25 -30.15 -1.18
C GLU A 153 -9.47 -30.25 -2.08
N LEU A 154 -9.62 -29.34 -3.06
CA LEU A 154 -10.70 -29.41 -4.06
C LEU A 154 -10.59 -30.64 -4.95
N LEU A 155 -9.38 -30.96 -5.42
CA LEU A 155 -9.11 -32.15 -6.23
C LEU A 155 -9.41 -33.44 -5.44
N LEU A 156 -9.02 -33.50 -4.17
CA LEU A 156 -9.31 -34.64 -3.29
C LEU A 156 -10.80 -34.76 -2.97
N ALA A 157 -11.50 -33.64 -2.81
CA ALA A 157 -12.93 -33.61 -2.50
C ALA A 157 -13.81 -33.95 -3.72
N HIS A 158 -13.34 -33.70 -4.95
CA HIS A 158 -14.15 -33.84 -6.17
C HIS A 158 -13.59 -34.82 -7.20
N GLY A 159 -12.43 -35.42 -6.96
CA GLY A 159 -11.78 -36.35 -7.88
C GLY A 159 -11.13 -37.51 -7.17
N GLY A 160 -11.53 -38.73 -7.53
CA GLY A 160 -10.74 -39.94 -7.28
C GLY A 160 -9.45 -40.00 -8.12
N GLY A 161 -8.71 -38.88 -8.23
CA GLY A 161 -7.52 -38.73 -9.07
C GLY A 161 -6.22 -38.79 -8.27
N ALA A 162 -5.24 -39.54 -8.80
CA ALA A 162 -3.95 -39.81 -8.16
C ALA A 162 -3.15 -38.52 -7.80
N PRO A 163 -2.36 -38.55 -6.71
CA PRO A 163 -1.61 -37.39 -6.23
C PRO A 163 -0.53 -36.92 -7.22
N LEU A 164 -0.36 -35.59 -7.33
CA LEU A 164 0.67 -34.95 -8.15
C LEU A 164 2.08 -35.18 -7.56
N PRO A 165 3.12 -35.36 -8.40
CA PRO A 165 4.48 -35.61 -7.95
C PRO A 165 5.06 -34.41 -7.18
N ALA A 166 5.88 -34.72 -6.17
CA ALA A 166 6.56 -33.73 -5.34
C ALA A 166 7.60 -32.92 -6.15
N PRO A 167 7.83 -31.65 -5.81
CA PRO A 167 8.82 -30.82 -6.50
C PRO A 167 10.26 -31.32 -6.23
N PRO A 168 11.19 -31.13 -7.19
CA PRO A 168 12.61 -31.45 -6.99
C PRO A 168 13.21 -30.54 -5.90
N ARG A 169 14.12 -31.12 -5.12
CA ARG A 169 14.86 -30.47 -4.01
C ARG A 169 15.80 -29.38 -4.50
#